data_AF-A0A3D5YFE7-F1
#
_entry.id   AF-A0A3D5YFE7-F1
#
_cell.length_a   1.000
_cell.length_b   1.000
_cell.length_c   1.000
_cell.angle_alpha   90.00
_cell.angle_beta   90.00
_cell.angle_gamma   90.00
#
_symmetry.space_group_name_H-M   'P 1'
#
loop_
_entity.id
_entity.type
_entity.pdbx_description
1 polymer ?
#
loop_
_entity_poly.entity_id
_entity_poly.type
_entity_poly.pdbx_seq_one_letter_code
_entity_poly.pdbx_strand_id
1 'polypeptide(L)'
;MGSLLGFGKLLEKMGKRVSYFTPTLPSRIYDFLPEIKKISSVFDYKNYDLLVFLDFSEMTRIDSFYNGDTKYFDEHQVIVIDHHVYKDNKKNRKVITDDTAMSACEIIFEHTYKRWPDLYDAQIATCLYL
;
A
#
# COMPACT_ATOMS: atom_id res chain seq x y z
N MET A 1 5.09 -6.33 1.19
CA MET A 1 6.31 -5.58 0.79
C MET A 1 6.29 -5.24 -0.69
N GLY A 2 6.14 -6.24 -1.57
CA GLY A 2 6.04 -6.04 -3.02
C GLY A 2 4.95 -5.04 -3.42
N SER A 3 3.74 -5.21 -2.89
CA SER A 3 2.60 -4.30 -3.10
C SER A 3 2.92 -2.85 -2.73
N LEU A 4 3.51 -2.63 -1.55
CA LEU A 4 3.87 -1.29 -1.04
C LEU A 4 4.87 -0.57 -1.94
N LEU A 5 6.00 -1.21 -2.25
CA LEU A 5 7.05 -0.59 -3.05
C LEU A 5 6.66 -0.50 -4.53
N GLY A 6 6.07 -1.57 -5.08
CA GLY A 6 5.67 -1.64 -6.49
C GLY A 6 4.58 -0.63 -6.83
N PHE A 7 3.52 -0.57 -6.01
CA PHE A 7 2.43 0.37 -6.25
C PHE A 7 2.83 1.81 -5.95
N GLY A 8 3.55 2.06 -4.86
CA GLY A 8 4.01 3.41 -4.55
C GLY A 8 4.94 3.95 -5.64
N LYS A 9 5.87 3.13 -6.16
CA LYS A 9 6.72 3.52 -7.29
C LYS A 9 5.93 3.80 -8.57
N LEU A 10 4.91 2.99 -8.85
CA LEU A 10 4.00 3.24 -9.97
C LEU A 10 3.29 4.60 -9.82
N LEU A 11 2.81 4.94 -8.61
CA LEU A 11 2.20 6.23 -8.31
C LEU A 11 3.19 7.40 -8.44
N GLU A 12 4.44 7.23 -8.00
CA GLU A 12 5.50 8.22 -8.22
C GLU A 12 5.71 8.50 -9.72
N LYS A 13 5.72 7.45 -10.55
CA LYS A 13 5.81 7.60 -12.02
C LYS A 13 4.60 8.28 -12.65
N MET A 14 3.44 8.21 -12.01
CA MET A 14 2.26 9.00 -12.38
C MET A 14 2.33 10.46 -11.90
N GLY A 15 3.46 10.89 -11.34
CA GLY A 15 3.68 12.24 -10.85
C GLY A 15 3.10 12.51 -9.46
N LYS A 16 2.79 11.46 -8.67
CA LYS A 16 2.32 11.63 -7.29
C LYS A 16 3.49 11.75 -6.33
N ARG A 17 3.24 12.39 -5.19
CA ARG A 17 4.16 12.39 -4.04
C ARG A 17 3.74 11.27 -3.10
N VAL A 18 4.63 10.33 -2.85
CA VAL A 18 4.32 9.10 -2.10
C VAL A 18 5.22 9.00 -0.88
N SER A 19 4.61 8.72 0.27
CA SER A 19 5.30 8.35 1.50
C SER A 19 4.97 6.90 1.83
N TYR A 20 5.97 6.14 2.30
CA TYR A 20 5.84 4.71 2.54
C TYR A 20 5.96 4.42 4.03
N PHE A 21 5.00 3.71 4.58
CA PHE A 21 4.96 3.42 6.01
C PHE A 21 4.68 1.96 6.30
N THR A 22 5.39 1.41 7.28
CA THR A 22 5.12 0.10 7.87
C THR A 22 5.27 0.19 9.40
N PRO A 23 4.43 -0.46 10.21
CA PRO A 23 4.50 -0.40 11.68
C PRO A 23 5.89 -0.72 12.26
N THR A 24 6.63 -1.57 11.57
CA THR A 24 7.99 -1.98 11.89
C THR A 24 8.88 -1.82 10.67
N LEU A 25 10.19 -1.69 10.88
CA LEU A 25 11.15 -1.68 9.77
C LEU A 25 11.12 -3.04 9.04
N PRO A 26 11.24 -3.05 7.70
CA PRO A 26 11.35 -4.29 6.95
C PRO A 26 12.55 -5.15 7.39
N SER A 27 12.38 -6.47 7.30
CA SER A 27 13.49 -7.41 7.50
C SER A 27 14.58 -7.21 6.45
N ARG A 28 15.85 -7.40 6.84
CA ARG A 28 17.03 -7.27 5.96
C ARG A 28 17.02 -8.22 4.76
N ILE A 29 16.21 -9.29 4.81
CA ILE A 29 16.03 -10.16 3.64
C ILE A 29 15.46 -9.41 2.43
N TYR A 30 14.82 -8.25 2.64
CA TYR A 30 14.26 -7.40 1.61
C TYR A 30 15.18 -6.26 1.18
N ASP A 31 16.43 -6.21 1.67
CA ASP A 31 17.39 -5.12 1.35
C ASP A 31 17.72 -5.03 -0.15
N PHE A 32 17.47 -6.11 -0.91
CA PHE A 32 17.64 -6.14 -2.36
C PHE A 32 16.54 -5.39 -3.13
N LEU A 33 15.39 -5.09 -2.49
CA LEU A 33 14.29 -4.41 -3.16
C LEU A 33 14.63 -2.95 -3.45
N PRO A 34 14.25 -2.44 -4.62
CA PRO A 34 14.45 -1.03 -4.94
C PRO A 34 13.68 -0.17 -3.94
N GLU A 35 14.32 0.92 -3.51
CA GLU A 35 13.69 1.95 -2.68
C GLU A 35 13.21 1.49 -1.29
N ILE A 36 13.64 0.31 -0.82
CA ILE A 36 13.35 -0.20 0.53
C ILE A 36 13.65 0.83 1.64
N LYS A 37 14.68 1.65 1.45
CA LYS A 37 15.11 2.71 2.37
C LYS A 37 14.13 3.90 2.46
N LYS A 38 13.16 4.02 1.54
CA LYS A 38 12.10 5.06 1.62
C LYS A 38 11.04 4.71 2.65
N ILE A 39 10.97 3.47 3.13
CA ILE A 39 9.98 3.03 4.11
C ILE A 39 10.35 3.59 5.50
N SER A 40 9.40 4.28 6.11
CA SER A 40 9.51 4.77 7.48
C SER A 40 8.65 3.92 8.42
N SER A 41 9.18 3.62 9.60
CA SER A 41 8.39 3.07 10.72
C SER A 41 7.78 4.13 11.62
N VAL A 42 8.03 5.41 11.32
CA VAL A 42 7.44 6.56 12.00
C VAL A 42 6.45 7.19 11.05
N PHE A 43 5.16 7.07 11.38
CA PHE A 43 4.10 7.73 10.63
C PHE A 43 4.10 9.23 10.92
N ASP A 44 4.03 10.06 9.88
CA ASP A 44 4.29 11.50 10.00
C ASP A 44 3.03 12.38 10.07
N TYR A 45 1.84 11.78 9.98
CA TYR A 45 0.53 12.43 10.10
C TYR A 45 0.38 13.73 9.29
N LYS A 46 1.10 13.85 8.16
CA LYS A 46 0.92 14.99 7.25
C LYS A 46 -0.49 14.98 6.67
N ASN A 47 -0.92 16.11 6.14
CA ASN A 47 -2.22 16.18 5.45
C ASN A 47 -2.13 15.49 4.07
N TYR A 48 -2.31 14.17 4.04
CA TYR A 48 -2.39 13.41 2.80
C TYR A 48 -3.76 13.59 2.16
N ASP A 49 -3.80 13.64 0.83
CA ASP A 49 -5.05 13.63 0.07
C ASP A 49 -5.69 12.24 0.01
N LEU A 50 -4.87 11.19 0.11
CA LEU A 50 -5.29 9.80 0.06
C LEU A 50 -4.36 8.91 0.91
N LEU A 51 -4.96 8.02 1.70
CA LEU A 51 -4.27 6.90 2.33
C LEU A 51 -4.52 5.62 1.52
N VAL A 52 -3.47 4.81 1.33
CA VAL A 52 -3.60 3.52 0.66
C VAL A 52 -3.10 2.43 1.59
N PHE A 53 -3.99 1.53 1.98
CA PHE A 53 -3.68 0.36 2.77
C PHE A 53 -3.56 -0.85 1.83
N LEU A 54 -2.43 -1.54 1.91
CA LEU A 54 -2.07 -2.59 0.96
C LEU A 54 -1.85 -3.88 1.73
N ASP A 55 -2.45 -4.97 1.25
CA ASP A 55 -2.45 -6.27 1.93
C ASP A 55 -2.83 -6.06 3.40
N PHE A 56 -4.03 -5.53 3.65
CA PHE A 56 -4.45 -4.99 4.94
C PHE A 56 -5.89 -5.41 5.27
N SER A 57 -6.01 -6.24 6.31
CA SER A 57 -7.26 -6.87 6.72
C SER A 57 -7.92 -6.24 7.94
N GLU A 58 -7.20 -5.46 8.75
CA GLU A 58 -7.74 -4.87 9.99
C GLU A 58 -6.85 -3.77 10.58
N MET A 59 -7.46 -2.85 11.32
CA MET A 59 -6.78 -1.70 11.94
C MET A 59 -5.68 -2.09 12.93
N THR A 60 -5.87 -3.16 13.70
CA THR A 60 -4.90 -3.62 14.72
C THR A 60 -3.52 -3.89 14.12
N ARG A 61 -3.44 -4.19 12.82
CA ARG A 61 -2.16 -4.39 12.11
C ARG A 61 -1.30 -3.12 12.05
N ILE A 62 -1.88 -1.95 12.24
CA ILE A 62 -1.17 -0.66 12.28
C ILE A 62 -1.35 0.03 13.64
N ASP A 63 -1.53 -0.72 14.73
CA ASP A 63 -1.77 -0.18 16.07
C ASP A 63 -0.74 0.86 16.50
N SER A 64 0.54 0.67 16.17
CA SER A 64 1.62 1.64 16.44
C SER A 64 1.40 3.02 15.80
N PHE A 65 0.57 3.11 14.75
CA PHE A 65 0.27 4.35 14.04
C PHE A 65 -0.98 5.06 14.53
N TYR A 66 -1.87 4.41 15.27
CA TYR A 66 -3.08 5.09 15.77
C TYR A 66 -3.13 5.08 17.30
N ASN A 67 -2.47 4.14 17.99
CA ASN A 67 -2.37 4.05 19.44
C ASN A 67 -3.72 4.27 20.15
N GLY A 68 -4.78 3.66 19.62
CA GLY A 68 -6.15 3.82 20.12
C GLY A 68 -6.95 5.01 19.56
N ASP A 69 -6.32 5.98 18.88
CA ASP A 69 -6.98 7.14 18.25
C ASP A 69 -7.05 7.01 16.72
N THR A 70 -8.22 6.60 16.21
CA THR A 70 -8.46 6.44 14.77
C THR A 70 -8.85 7.72 14.05
N LYS A 71 -8.99 8.86 14.76
CA LYS A 71 -9.55 10.10 14.21
C LYS A 71 -8.88 10.53 12.92
N TYR A 72 -7.54 10.54 12.90
CA TYR A 72 -6.77 10.87 11.70
C TYR A 72 -7.18 9.99 10.51
N PHE A 73 -7.23 8.67 10.68
CA PHE A 73 -7.56 7.74 9.60
C PHE A 73 -9.04 7.77 9.19
N ASP A 74 -9.92 8.17 10.10
CA ASP A 74 -11.36 8.27 9.86
C ASP A 74 -11.74 9.56 9.11
N GLU A 75 -10.92 10.61 9.23
CA GLU A 75 -11.10 11.89 8.52
C GLU A 75 -10.51 11.88 7.09
N HIS A 76 -9.62 10.93 6.77
CA HIS A 76 -8.97 10.84 5.46
C HIS A 76 -9.69 9.88 4.51
N GLN A 77 -9.60 10.12 3.20
CA GLN A 77 -10.01 9.12 2.21
C GLN A 77 -9.03 7.96 2.22
N VAL A 78 -9.54 6.74 2.20
CA VAL A 78 -8.72 5.52 2.22
C VAL A 78 -9.11 4.61 1.07
N ILE A 79 -8.11 4.07 0.37
CA ILE A 79 -8.28 2.90 -0.48
C ILE A 79 -7.62 1.72 0.23
N VAL A 80 -8.33 0.59 0.31
CA VAL A 80 -7.78 -0.68 0.78
C VAL A 80 -7.68 -1.60 -0.43
N ILE A 81 -6.49 -2.16 -0.69
CA ILE A 81 -6.27 -3.20 -1.70
C ILE A 81 -5.79 -4.43 -0.97
N ASP A 82 -6.60 -5.48 -0.94
CA ASP A 82 -6.30 -6.70 -0.20
C ASP A 82 -6.90 -7.92 -0.91
N HIS A 83 -6.30 -9.09 -0.72
CA HIS A 83 -6.82 -10.37 -1.23
C HIS A 83 -7.50 -11.20 -0.13
N HIS A 84 -7.49 -10.73 1.12
CA HIS A 84 -8.25 -11.35 2.20
C HIS A 84 -9.73 -10.95 2.14
N VAL A 85 -10.61 -11.83 2.63
CA VAL A 85 -12.03 -11.53 2.80
C VAL A 85 -12.19 -10.44 3.86
N TYR A 86 -12.46 -9.21 3.41
CA TYR A 86 -12.60 -8.04 4.27
C TYR A 86 -14.02 -7.50 4.26
N LYS A 87 -14.55 -7.21 5.46
CA LYS A 87 -15.83 -6.50 5.62
C LYS A 87 -15.56 -5.20 6.37
N ASP A 88 -15.38 -4.12 5.63
CA ASP A 88 -15.39 -2.77 6.18
C ASP A 88 -16.44 -1.93 5.47
N ASN A 89 -17.27 -1.31 6.29
CA ASN A 89 -18.41 -0.51 5.87
C ASN A 89 -18.19 0.99 6.16
N LYS A 90 -16.99 1.41 6.55
CA LYS A 90 -16.66 2.82 6.78
C LYS A 90 -16.76 3.61 5.49
N LYS A 91 -17.52 4.71 5.53
CA LYS A 91 -17.86 5.53 4.36
C LYS A 91 -16.65 6.19 3.69
N ASN A 92 -15.59 6.49 4.44
CA ASN A 92 -14.37 7.10 3.92
C ASN A 92 -13.43 6.08 3.25
N ARG A 93 -13.82 4.80 3.17
CA ARG A 93 -12.97 3.71 2.69
C ARG A 93 -13.57 3.06 1.46
N LYS A 94 -12.74 2.94 0.43
CA LYS A 94 -13.03 2.13 -0.76
C LYS A 94 -12.18 0.87 -0.70
N VAL A 95 -12.85 -0.27 -0.58
CA VAL A 95 -12.20 -1.59 -0.56
C VAL A 95 -12.18 -2.16 -1.98
N ILE A 96 -11.01 -2.56 -2.44
CA ILE A 96 -10.76 -3.31 -3.67
C ILE A 96 -10.22 -4.66 -3.22
N THR A 97 -11.06 -5.69 -3.30
CA THR A 97 -10.72 -7.05 -2.85
C THR A 97 -11.06 -8.07 -3.91
N ASP A 98 -10.17 -9.05 -4.05
CA ASP A 98 -10.35 -10.25 -4.83
C ASP A 98 -9.79 -11.43 -4.02
N ASP A 99 -10.67 -12.26 -3.47
CA ASP A 99 -10.31 -13.42 -2.65
C ASP A 99 -9.85 -14.63 -3.47
N THR A 100 -9.92 -14.52 -4.81
CA THR A 100 -9.35 -15.50 -5.74
C THR A 100 -7.92 -15.14 -6.16
N ALA A 101 -7.51 -13.89 -5.95
CA ALA A 101 -6.13 -13.45 -6.20
C ALA A 101 -5.17 -14.07 -5.18
N MET A 102 -3.98 -14.46 -5.63
CA MET A 102 -2.95 -15.06 -4.78
C MET A 102 -2.23 -14.02 -3.92
N SER A 103 -2.31 -12.74 -4.28
CA SER A 103 -1.67 -11.64 -3.53
C SER A 103 -2.28 -10.27 -3.86
N ALA A 104 -2.06 -9.30 -2.99
CA ALA A 104 -2.35 -7.89 -3.31
C ALA A 104 -1.51 -7.37 -4.51
N CYS A 105 -0.33 -7.94 -4.76
CA CYS A 105 0.50 -7.60 -5.92
C CYS A 105 -0.19 -7.96 -7.24
N GLU A 106 -0.85 -9.12 -7.30
CA GLU A 106 -1.63 -9.57 -8.46
C GLU A 106 -2.79 -8.62 -8.75
N ILE A 107 -3.55 -8.25 -7.72
CA ILE A 107 -4.65 -7.28 -7.84
C ILE A 107 -4.12 -5.95 -8.40
N ILE A 108 -3.02 -5.43 -7.85
CA ILE A 108 -2.39 -4.20 -8.35
C ILE A 108 -2.00 -4.34 -9.83
N PHE A 109 -1.34 -5.44 -10.20
CA PHE A 109 -0.88 -5.68 -11.56
C PHE A 109 -2.05 -5.74 -12.55
N GLU A 110 -3.04 -6.59 -12.29
CA GLU A 110 -4.20 -6.79 -13.17
C GLU A 110 -5.01 -5.51 -13.38
N HIS A 111 -5.16 -4.69 -12.33
CA HIS A 111 -5.91 -3.44 -12.42
C HIS A 111 -5.14 -2.30 -13.10
N THR A 112 -3.81 -2.32 -13.12
CA THR A 112 -3.03 -1.15 -13.53
C THR A 112 -2.17 -1.38 -14.78
N TYR A 113 -1.70 -2.61 -15.04
CA TYR A 113 -0.82 -2.90 -16.18
C TYR A 113 -1.48 -2.61 -17.53
N LYS A 114 -2.74 -3.05 -17.72
CA LYS A 114 -3.49 -2.81 -18.98
C LYS A 114 -3.69 -1.32 -19.28
N ARG A 115 -3.70 -0.48 -18.25
CA ARG A 115 -3.98 0.96 -18.37
C ARG A 115 -2.72 1.80 -18.52
N TRP A 116 -1.61 1.38 -17.91
CA TRP A 116 -0.36 2.13 -17.89
C TRP A 116 0.87 1.23 -18.12
N PRO A 117 0.91 0.44 -19.22
CA PRO A 117 1.99 -0.51 -19.44
C PRO A 117 3.36 0.18 -19.53
N ASP A 118 3.42 1.38 -20.11
CA ASP A 118 4.67 2.13 -20.31
C ASP A 118 5.32 2.62 -18.99
N LEU A 119 4.58 2.62 -17.88
CA LEU A 119 5.15 3.01 -16.58
C LEU A 119 5.91 1.86 -15.93
N TYR A 120 5.62 0.61 -16.29
CA TYR A 120 6.24 -0.57 -15.69
C TYR A 120 7.69 -0.71 -16.14
N ASP A 121 8.62 -0.47 -15.21
CA ASP A 121 10.03 -0.79 -15.40
C ASP A 121 10.44 -2.03 -14.59
N ALA A 122 11.71 -2.42 -14.71
CA ALA A 122 12.27 -3.55 -13.97
C ALA A 122 12.09 -3.41 -12.45
N GLN A 123 12.11 -2.20 -11.89
CA GLN A 123 11.96 -2.02 -10.44
C GLN A 123 10.52 -2.28 -9.98
N ILE A 124 9.53 -1.76 -10.70
CA ILE A 124 8.10 -2.04 -10.43
C ILE A 124 7.83 -3.53 -10.61
N ALA A 125 8.34 -4.12 -11.70
CA ALA A 125 8.17 -5.55 -11.98
C ALA A 125 8.80 -6.43 -10.89
N THR A 126 10.03 -6.13 -10.45
CA THR A 126 10.68 -6.86 -9.35
C THR A 126 9.90 -6.76 -8.05
N CYS A 127 9.37 -5.59 -7.71
CA CYS A 127 8.55 -5.43 -6.50
C CYS A 127 7.25 -6.24 -6.58
N LEU A 128 6.51 -6.18 -7.70
CA LEU A 128 5.22 -6.87 -7.81
C LEU A 128 5.36 -8.38 -8.05
N TYR A 129 6.53 -8.85 -8.49
CA TYR A 129 6.82 -10.28 -8.62
C TYR A 129 7.11 -10.96 -7.27
N LEU A 130 7.58 -10.21 -6.26
CA LEU A 130 7.86 -10.70 -4.91
C LEU A 130 6.58 -10.98 -4.12
#